data_AF-X1N669-F1
#
_entry.id   AF-X1N669-F1
#
_cell.length_a   1.000
_cell.length_b   1.000
_cell.length_c   1.000
_cell.angle_alpha   90.00
_cell.angle_beta   90.00
_cell.angle_gamma   90.00
#
_symmetry.space_group_name_H-M   'P 1'
#
loop_
_entity.id
_entity.type
_entity.pdbx_description
1 polymer ?
#
loop_
_entity_poly.entity_id
_entity_poly.type
_entity_poly.pdbx_seq_one_letter_code
_entity_poly.pdbx_strand_id
1 'polypeptide(L)'
;RDWDLLGKRDAFATTLTLLDNEDSLMWEPHAALPAERIENLIRAHELDLETWVSCEPVIYPEATLELIKLTAPFVDHYKVGTMNYHPHGKTIDWPKFAHDVKQTLESLGKPYYLKKDLARHL
;
A
#
# COMPACT_ATOMS: atom_id res chain seq x y z
N ARG A 1 -20.41 -2.46 -5.26
CA ARG A 1 -21.49 -3.42 -4.92
C ARG A 1 -20.93 -4.29 -3.79
N ASP A 2 -21.74 -4.81 -2.87
CA ASP A 2 -21.35 -5.53 -1.62
C ASP A 2 -21.12 -4.66 -0.37
N TRP A 3 -21.16 -3.33 -0.51
CA TRP A 3 -21.06 -2.40 0.63
C TRP A 3 -22.19 -2.59 1.66
N ASP A 4 -23.35 -3.06 1.23
CA ASP A 4 -24.52 -3.35 2.05
C ASP A 4 -24.37 -4.60 2.93
N LEU A 5 -23.34 -5.42 2.69
CA LEU A 5 -23.03 -6.61 3.47
C LEU A 5 -22.03 -6.34 4.60
N LEU A 6 -21.36 -5.18 4.60
CA LEU A 6 -20.32 -4.82 5.57
C LEU A 6 -20.91 -4.05 6.74
N GLY A 7 -20.50 -4.42 7.95
CA GLY A 7 -20.85 -3.74 9.19
C GLY A 7 -19.64 -3.07 9.87
N LYS A 8 -19.90 -2.34 10.95
CA LYS A 8 -18.89 -1.56 11.70
C LYS A 8 -17.75 -2.37 12.35
N ARG A 9 -17.76 -3.70 12.23
CA ARG A 9 -16.70 -4.60 12.72
C ARG A 9 -15.87 -5.18 11.58
N ASP A 10 -16.26 -4.91 10.34
CA ASP A 10 -15.52 -5.34 9.16
C ASP A 10 -14.49 -4.28 8.78
N ALA A 11 -13.51 -4.71 8.00
CA ALA A 11 -12.47 -3.87 7.46
C ALA A 11 -12.40 -4.04 5.94
N PHE A 12 -12.14 -2.95 5.23
CA PHE A 12 -11.80 -2.99 3.82
C PHE A 12 -10.29 -2.94 3.64
N ALA A 13 -9.80 -3.77 2.73
CA ALA A 13 -8.39 -3.89 2.48
C ALA A 13 -8.10 -4.03 1.00
N THR A 14 -7.01 -3.43 0.56
CA THR A 14 -6.52 -3.63 -0.80
C THR A 14 -5.00 -3.57 -0.86
N THR A 15 -4.46 -4.08 -1.96
CA THR A 15 -3.06 -3.96 -2.31
C THR A 15 -2.85 -2.73 -3.18
N LEU A 16 -1.90 -1.85 -2.81
CA LEU A 16 -1.49 -0.72 -3.63
C LEU A 16 0.00 -0.79 -3.93
N THR A 17 0.33 -0.76 -5.20
CA THR A 17 1.68 -1.01 -5.73
C THR A 17 2.20 0.13 -6.59
N LEU A 18 1.31 0.75 -7.37
CA LEU A 18 1.61 1.76 -8.38
C LEU A 18 0.51 2.84 -8.41
N LEU A 19 0.86 4.02 -8.93
CA LEU A 19 -0.08 5.14 -9.18
C LEU A 19 -0.46 5.27 -10.65
N ASP A 20 0.47 4.94 -11.55
CA ASP A 20 0.29 5.10 -12.99
C ASP A 20 -0.39 3.89 -13.63
N ASN A 21 -1.28 4.16 -14.59
CA ASN A 21 -2.05 3.11 -15.27
C ASN A 21 -1.18 2.27 -16.22
N GLU A 22 -0.18 2.86 -16.88
CA GLU A 22 0.70 2.14 -17.80
C GLU A 22 1.57 1.14 -17.03
N ASP A 23 2.20 1.60 -15.96
CA ASP A 23 2.94 0.72 -15.06
C ASP A 23 2.02 -0.36 -14.45
N SER A 24 0.81 0.01 -14.02
CA SER A 24 -0.14 -0.96 -13.44
C SER A 24 -0.54 -2.02 -14.47
N LEU A 25 -0.82 -1.63 -15.72
CA LEU A 25 -1.17 -2.59 -16.76
C LEU A 25 0.01 -3.47 -17.17
N MET A 26 1.24 -2.99 -17.01
CA MET A 26 2.44 -3.77 -17.26
C MET A 26 2.74 -4.78 -16.14
N TRP A 27 2.71 -4.33 -14.87
CA TRP A 27 3.12 -5.12 -13.72
C TRP A 27 2.00 -5.98 -13.13
N GLU A 28 0.75 -5.52 -13.25
CA GLU A 28 -0.44 -6.14 -12.67
C GLU A 28 -1.64 -6.06 -13.64
N PRO A 29 -1.52 -6.60 -14.89
CA PRO A 29 -2.51 -6.44 -15.98
C PRO A 29 -3.94 -6.92 -15.68
N HIS A 30 -4.11 -7.69 -14.63
CA HIS A 30 -5.40 -8.27 -14.22
C HIS A 30 -5.93 -7.67 -12.92
N ALA A 31 -5.19 -6.76 -12.29
CA ALA A 31 -5.64 -6.01 -11.13
C ALA A 31 -6.53 -4.84 -11.58
N ALA A 32 -7.39 -4.39 -10.68
CA ALA A 32 -8.09 -3.12 -10.85
C ALA A 32 -7.07 -1.96 -10.93
N LEU A 33 -7.40 -0.94 -11.73
CA LEU A 33 -6.52 0.22 -11.88
C LEU A 33 -6.28 0.92 -10.53
N PRO A 34 -5.14 1.60 -10.34
CA PRO A 34 -4.82 2.30 -9.09
C PRO A 34 -5.95 3.21 -8.59
N ALA A 35 -6.54 4.00 -9.48
CA ALA A 35 -7.63 4.92 -9.16
C ALA A 35 -8.85 4.20 -8.57
N GLU A 36 -9.25 3.05 -9.12
CA GLU A 36 -10.39 2.27 -8.65
C GLU A 36 -10.13 1.68 -7.25
N ARG A 37 -8.90 1.19 -7.01
CA ARG A 37 -8.51 0.68 -5.68
C ARG A 37 -8.51 1.79 -4.62
N ILE A 38 -8.05 2.98 -4.99
CA ILE A 38 -8.05 4.17 -4.10
C ILE A 38 -9.48 4.65 -3.84
N GLU A 39 -10.35 4.69 -4.87
CA GLU A 39 -11.75 5.07 -4.72
C GLU A 39 -12.49 4.13 -3.76
N ASN A 40 -12.22 2.82 -3.82
CA ASN A 40 -12.79 1.86 -2.88
C ASN A 40 -12.31 2.09 -1.43
N LEU A 41 -11.05 2.50 -1.22
CA LEU A 41 -10.56 2.87 0.12
C LEU A 41 -11.28 4.10 0.68
N ILE A 42 -11.41 5.15 -0.15
CA ILE A 42 -12.15 6.36 0.20
C ILE A 42 -13.60 5.97 0.57
N ARG A 43 -14.23 5.14 -0.25
CA ARG A 43 -15.60 4.70 -0.01
C ARG A 43 -15.75 3.90 1.28
N ALA A 44 -14.80 3.02 1.59
CA ALA A 44 -14.80 2.28 2.84
C ALA A 44 -14.66 3.19 4.05
N HIS A 45 -13.74 4.16 3.97
CA HIS A 45 -13.54 5.17 5.02
C HIS A 45 -14.81 6.00 5.26
N GLU A 46 -15.49 6.45 4.20
CA GLU A 46 -16.78 7.16 4.29
C GLU A 46 -17.92 6.34 4.93
N LEU A 47 -17.79 5.01 4.94
CA LEU A 47 -18.75 4.09 5.54
C LEU A 47 -18.37 3.71 6.99
N ASP A 48 -17.41 4.40 7.60
CA ASP A 48 -16.86 4.12 8.93
C ASP A 48 -16.29 2.69 9.06
N LEU A 49 -15.79 2.11 7.97
CA LEU A 49 -15.07 0.84 8.00
C LEU A 49 -13.59 1.07 8.31
N GLU A 50 -12.97 0.15 9.05
CA GLU A 50 -11.52 0.14 9.19
C GLU A 50 -10.88 -0.11 7.82
N THR A 51 -9.82 0.62 7.51
CA THR A 51 -9.15 0.57 6.21
C THR A 51 -7.69 0.22 6.38
N TRP A 52 -7.19 -0.73 5.57
CA TRP A 52 -5.76 -1.00 5.53
C TRP A 52 -5.24 -1.29 4.13
N VAL A 53 -3.97 -0.94 3.91
CA VAL A 53 -3.29 -1.12 2.63
C VAL A 53 -2.11 -2.07 2.80
N SER A 54 -1.99 -3.02 1.88
CA SER A 54 -0.74 -3.77 1.68
C SER A 54 0.05 -3.14 0.53
N CYS A 55 1.18 -2.51 0.83
CA CYS A 55 2.14 -2.04 -0.16
C CYS A 55 3.08 -3.19 -0.53
N GLU A 56 2.60 -4.12 -1.34
CA GLU A 56 3.39 -5.27 -1.81
C GLU A 56 2.92 -5.85 -3.15
N PRO A 57 3.84 -6.33 -4.00
CA PRO A 57 5.28 -6.13 -3.90
C PRO A 57 5.65 -4.64 -4.11
N VAL A 58 6.67 -4.14 -3.42
CA VAL A 58 7.22 -2.80 -3.72
C VAL A 58 7.97 -2.87 -5.05
N ILE A 59 7.40 -2.25 -6.09
CA ILE A 59 7.96 -2.18 -7.45
C ILE A 59 8.89 -0.97 -7.58
N TYR A 60 8.39 0.21 -7.24
CA TYR A 60 9.17 1.44 -7.18
C TYR A 60 9.04 2.03 -5.76
N PRO A 61 10.16 2.18 -5.02
CA PRO A 61 10.16 2.79 -3.69
C PRO A 61 9.44 4.13 -3.63
N GLU A 62 9.69 5.00 -4.61
CA GLU A 62 9.14 6.35 -4.69
C GLU A 62 7.62 6.32 -4.85
N ALA A 63 7.10 5.47 -5.74
CA ALA A 63 5.66 5.29 -5.93
C ALA A 63 4.99 4.79 -4.64
N THR A 64 5.65 3.90 -3.88
CA THR A 64 5.13 3.43 -2.59
C THR A 64 5.05 4.56 -1.56
N LEU A 65 6.09 5.39 -1.48
CA LEU A 65 6.12 6.54 -0.56
C LEU A 65 5.04 7.58 -0.93
N GLU A 66 4.83 7.81 -2.23
CA GLU A 66 3.78 8.71 -2.72
C GLU A 66 2.38 8.16 -2.44
N LEU A 67 2.15 6.85 -2.68
CA LEU A 67 0.90 6.18 -2.32
C LEU A 67 0.57 6.37 -0.85
N ILE A 68 1.50 6.08 0.05
CA ILE A 68 1.29 6.23 1.49
C ILE A 68 0.89 7.66 1.85
N LYS A 69 1.57 8.67 1.28
CA LYS A 69 1.25 10.09 1.54
C LYS A 69 -0.14 10.46 1.02
N LEU A 70 -0.47 10.01 -0.20
CA LEU A 70 -1.75 10.30 -0.85
C LEU A 70 -2.91 9.65 -0.10
N THR A 71 -2.75 8.41 0.37
CA THR A 71 -3.83 7.63 0.98
C THR A 71 -3.91 7.78 2.50
N ALA A 72 -2.93 8.40 3.15
CA ALA A 72 -2.94 8.62 4.59
C ALA A 72 -4.24 9.26 5.13
N PRO A 73 -4.93 10.20 4.46
CA PRO A 73 -6.16 10.77 5.02
C PRO A 73 -7.29 9.75 5.27
N PHE A 74 -7.31 8.63 4.55
CA PHE A 74 -8.41 7.66 4.56
C PHE A 74 -7.94 6.20 4.71
N VAL A 75 -6.71 5.98 5.15
CA VAL A 75 -6.15 4.65 5.48
C VAL A 75 -5.73 4.60 6.94
N ASP A 76 -6.20 3.59 7.67
CA ASP A 76 -5.95 3.45 9.12
C ASP A 76 -4.64 2.73 9.42
N HIS A 77 -4.24 1.73 8.61
CA HIS A 77 -3.01 0.98 8.84
C HIS A 77 -2.33 0.53 7.52
N TYR A 78 -0.99 0.50 7.53
CA TYR A 78 -0.19 0.06 6.37
C TYR A 78 0.61 -1.22 6.66
N LYS A 79 0.66 -2.13 5.70
CA LYS A 79 1.62 -3.23 5.66
C LYS A 79 2.58 -2.99 4.50
N VAL A 80 3.88 -3.13 4.72
CA VAL A 80 4.87 -2.90 3.66
C VAL A 80 5.85 -4.08 3.60
N GLY A 81 6.08 -4.62 2.40
CA GLY A 81 6.94 -5.78 2.17
C GLY A 81 7.77 -5.63 0.90
N THR A 82 8.82 -6.44 0.75
CA THR A 82 9.72 -6.36 -0.40
C THR A 82 9.15 -7.07 -1.62
N MET A 83 9.75 -6.83 -2.79
CA MET A 83 9.54 -7.66 -3.97
C MET A 83 10.43 -8.91 -3.89
N ASN A 84 9.83 -10.02 -3.44
CA ASN A 84 10.53 -11.29 -3.34
C ASN A 84 10.57 -12.04 -4.68
N TYR A 85 11.65 -12.80 -4.91
CA TYR A 85 11.85 -13.73 -6.04
C TYR A 85 11.93 -13.13 -7.46
N HIS A 86 11.55 -11.87 -7.66
CA HIS A 86 11.65 -11.20 -8.95
C HIS A 86 13.01 -10.48 -9.13
N PRO A 87 13.68 -10.56 -10.29
CA PRO A 87 14.98 -9.92 -10.51
C PRO A 87 14.99 -8.41 -10.27
N HIS A 88 13.87 -7.73 -10.55
CA HIS A 88 13.72 -6.29 -10.29
C HIS A 88 13.91 -5.95 -8.82
N GLY A 89 13.54 -6.82 -7.88
CA GLY A 89 13.80 -6.57 -6.45
C GLY A 89 15.28 -6.43 -6.11
N LYS A 90 16.21 -6.89 -6.96
CA LYS A 90 17.65 -6.72 -6.75
C LYS A 90 18.17 -5.33 -7.14
N THR A 91 17.36 -4.53 -7.85
CA THR A 91 17.73 -3.15 -8.25
C THR A 91 17.36 -2.13 -7.17
N ILE A 92 16.56 -2.53 -6.17
CA ILE A 92 16.05 -1.66 -5.12
C ILE A 92 17.01 -1.64 -3.93
N ASP A 93 17.34 -0.43 -3.47
CA ASP A 93 18.06 -0.21 -2.21
C ASP A 93 17.12 -0.41 -1.01
N TRP A 94 17.02 -1.66 -0.56
CA TRP A 94 16.14 -2.05 0.55
C TRP A 94 16.48 -1.37 1.88
N PRO A 95 17.75 -1.24 2.31
CA PRO A 95 18.11 -0.45 3.50
C PRO A 95 17.61 0.98 3.43
N LYS A 96 17.85 1.68 2.31
CA LYS A 96 17.35 3.05 2.14
C LYS A 96 15.83 3.10 2.19
N PHE A 97 15.16 2.25 1.42
CA PHE A 97 13.70 2.24 1.37
C PHE A 97 13.06 1.91 2.74
N ALA A 98 13.62 0.96 3.49
CA ALA A 98 13.13 0.60 4.82
C ALA A 98 13.16 1.81 5.78
N HIS A 99 14.24 2.58 5.78
CA HIS A 99 14.36 3.80 6.58
C HIS A 99 13.39 4.88 6.10
N ASP A 100 13.32 5.12 4.78
CA ASP A 100 12.46 6.16 4.20
C ASP A 100 10.97 5.89 4.47
N VAL A 101 10.52 4.64 4.32
CA VAL A 101 9.11 4.28 4.53
C VAL A 101 8.73 4.32 6.01
N LYS A 102 9.62 3.86 6.90
CA LYS A 102 9.45 3.98 8.35
C LYS A 102 9.30 5.44 8.76
N GLN A 103 10.23 6.30 8.33
CA GLN A 103 10.18 7.72 8.64
C GLN A 103 8.91 8.39 8.09
N THR A 104 8.49 8.04 6.88
CA THR A 104 7.27 8.58 6.26
C THR A 104 6.04 8.20 7.08
N LEU A 105 5.86 6.93 7.40
CA LEU A 105 4.73 6.44 8.19
C LEU A 105 4.69 7.05 9.61
N GLU A 106 5.85 7.16 10.27
CA GLU A 106 5.98 7.81 11.58
C GLU A 106 5.64 9.29 11.53
N SER A 107 6.10 10.02 10.50
CA SER A 107 5.80 11.45 10.32
C SER A 107 4.31 11.72 10.07
N LEU A 108 3.61 10.76 9.47
CA LEU A 108 2.17 10.82 9.21
C LEU A 108 1.33 10.32 10.40
N GLY A 109 1.98 9.82 11.47
CA GLY A 109 1.30 9.25 12.63
C GLY A 109 0.51 7.98 12.31
N LYS A 110 0.90 7.23 11.28
CA LYS A 110 0.15 6.07 10.79
C LYS A 110 0.62 4.77 11.43
N PRO A 111 -0.28 3.95 12.00
CA PRO A 111 0.02 2.57 12.36
C PRO A 111 0.56 1.78 11.16
N TYR A 112 1.58 0.96 11.39
CA TYR A 112 2.17 0.14 10.33
C TYR A 112 2.77 -1.18 10.81
N TYR A 113 2.91 -2.10 9.87
CA TYR A 113 3.65 -3.34 9.99
C TYR A 113 4.63 -3.49 8.83
N LEU A 114 5.93 -3.44 9.12
CA LEU A 114 6.97 -3.79 8.15
C LEU A 114 7.14 -5.32 8.18
N LYS A 115 6.92 -5.96 7.03
CA LYS A 115 7.10 -7.41 6.90
C LYS A 115 8.57 -7.78 7.15
N LYS A 116 8.81 -9.01 7.62
CA LYS A 116 10.16 -9.48 8.05
C LYS A 116 11.24 -9.34 6.98
N ASP A 117 10.85 -9.50 5.72
CA ASP A 117 11.71 -9.35 4.54
C ASP A 117 12.22 -7.91 4.35
N LEU A 118 11.41 -6.91 4.70
CA LEU A 118 11.79 -5.50 4.69
C LEU A 118 12.42 -5.08 6.03
N ALA A 119 11.82 -5.49 7.15
CA ALA A 119 12.23 -5.09 8.51
C ALA A 119 13.67 -5.52 8.85
N ARG A 120 14.20 -6.58 8.23
CA ARG A 120 15.59 -7.01 8.40
C ARG A 120 16.63 -6.01 7.88
N HIS A 121 16.19 -4.98 7.17
CA HIS A 121 17.03 -3.92 6.61
C HIS A 121 17.09 -2.65 7.47
N LEU A 122 16.44 -2.66 8.65
CA LEU A 122 16.50 -1.63 9.68
C LEU A 122 17.59 -1.90 10.72
#